data_AF-A0A1G2YQ35-F1
#
_entry.id   AF-A0A1G2YQ35-F1
#
_cell.length_a   1.000
_cell.length_b   1.000
_cell.length_c   1.000
_cell.angle_alpha   90.00
_cell.angle_beta   90.00
_cell.angle_gamma   90.00
#
_symmetry.space_group_name_H-M   'P 1'
#
loop_
_entity.id
_entity.type
_entity.pdbx_description
1 polymer ?
#
loop_
_entity_poly.entity_id
_entity_poly.type
_entity_poly.pdbx_seq_one_letter_code
_entity_poly.pdbx_strand_id
1 'polypeptide(L)'
;MTKIERYRKKLQSEIAYCVMCQPFESGDYIWILGDKIELTVLLQELDIPEEAWDEVLEGIVCQNCGHSVELSDTVGTKPEEEQKLEQLYDRLKRVLSPKLDEFQSHLEKWPYLGLKHPIGKKILKQITDFPIVTIKNSVWYRARAPKSGFNMNIAELLPPDPAKVVIPEGRYNHFGQQVFYLAASAEAAALETSIDGQAGIAWTLGFRIKLAERILDLEPEAGFPNTSLGLLPFGLTYGGHLELKVIRDQGWKPEYFIPRFIADCARMSGLNGIKFKGTRSWHSNLVLFSLNDSSVEAVGEPRILQVNTDKDTEF
;
A
#
# COMPACT_ATOMS: atom_id res chain seq x y z
N MET A 1 12.32 -16.24 -34.92
CA MET A 1 11.10 -15.42 -34.91
C MET A 1 11.11 -14.58 -36.18
N THR A 2 10.16 -14.80 -37.08
CA THR A 2 10.02 -14.07 -38.35
C THR A 2 9.58 -12.63 -38.10
N LYS A 3 9.62 -11.78 -39.14
CA LYS A 3 9.16 -10.39 -39.05
C LYS A 3 7.66 -10.31 -38.74
N ILE A 4 6.87 -11.15 -39.40
CA ILE A 4 5.42 -11.28 -39.19
C ILE A 4 5.10 -11.76 -37.77
N GLU A 5 5.79 -12.79 -37.25
CA GLU A 5 5.60 -13.25 -35.88
C GLU A 5 5.89 -12.14 -34.85
N ARG A 6 6.87 -11.27 -35.13
CA ARG A 6 7.18 -10.12 -34.27
C ARG A 6 6.05 -9.09 -34.30
N TYR A 7 5.50 -8.78 -35.47
CA TYR A 7 4.37 -7.87 -35.62
C TYR A 7 3.12 -8.43 -34.94
N ARG A 8 2.81 -9.71 -35.18
CA ARG A 8 1.69 -10.39 -34.55
C ARG A 8 1.80 -10.34 -33.03
N LYS A 9 2.99 -10.63 -32.47
CA LYS A 9 3.21 -10.55 -31.02
C LYS A 9 3.02 -9.12 -30.48
N LYS A 10 3.49 -8.10 -31.22
CA LYS A 10 3.34 -6.68 -30.85
C LYS A 10 1.87 -6.26 -30.87
N LEU A 11 1.14 -6.56 -31.94
CA LEU A 11 -0.28 -6.25 -32.04
C LEU A 11 -1.11 -7.00 -31.00
N GLN A 12 -0.84 -8.31 -30.84
CA GLN A 12 -1.54 -9.16 -29.88
C GLN A 12 -1.41 -8.63 -28.45
N SER A 13 -0.27 -8.01 -28.07
CA SER A 13 -0.09 -7.44 -26.72
C SER A 13 -0.87 -6.14 -26.48
N GLU A 14 -1.22 -5.39 -27.52
CA GLU A 14 -1.96 -4.12 -27.39
C GLU A 14 -3.48 -4.33 -27.30
N ILE A 15 -4.02 -5.36 -27.96
CA ILE A 15 -5.47 -5.61 -27.99
C ILE A 15 -5.93 -6.26 -26.69
N ALA A 16 -6.58 -5.48 -25.82
CA ALA A 16 -7.14 -5.94 -24.56
C ALA A 16 -8.61 -6.34 -24.70
N TYR A 17 -9.40 -5.52 -25.40
CA TYR A 17 -10.85 -5.67 -25.53
C TYR A 17 -11.28 -5.61 -27.00
N CYS A 18 -12.47 -6.15 -27.28
CA CYS A 18 -13.14 -6.01 -28.57
C CYS A 18 -14.60 -5.57 -28.36
N VAL A 19 -15.33 -5.33 -29.45
CA VAL A 19 -16.75 -4.98 -29.41
C VAL A 19 -17.58 -5.98 -28.60
N MET A 20 -17.27 -7.28 -28.69
CA MET A 20 -17.98 -8.33 -27.94
C MET A 20 -17.77 -8.26 -26.41
N CYS A 21 -16.76 -7.51 -25.95
CA CYS A 21 -16.55 -7.26 -24.51
C CYS A 21 -17.38 -6.08 -24.00
N GLN A 22 -17.91 -5.25 -24.89
CA GLN A 22 -18.63 -4.03 -24.52
C GLN A 22 -20.10 -4.35 -24.21
N PRO A 23 -20.74 -3.61 -23.28
CA PRO A 23 -22.18 -3.70 -23.06
C PRO A 23 -22.95 -3.21 -24.30
N PHE A 24 -24.12 -3.81 -24.53
CA PHE A 24 -25.02 -3.44 -25.62
C PHE A 24 -26.27 -2.77 -25.07
N GLU A 25 -26.67 -1.65 -25.68
CA GLU A 25 -27.93 -0.97 -25.38
C GLU A 25 -28.64 -0.65 -26.71
N SER A 26 -29.90 -1.08 -26.82
CA SER A 26 -30.75 -0.80 -28.00
C SER A 26 -30.18 -1.23 -29.36
N GLY A 27 -29.30 -2.24 -29.39
CA GLY A 27 -28.70 -2.78 -30.61
C GLY A 27 -27.34 -2.21 -30.97
N ASP A 28 -26.88 -1.16 -30.27
CA ASP A 28 -25.54 -0.60 -30.40
C ASP A 28 -24.69 -0.97 -29.18
N TYR A 29 -23.37 -1.06 -29.36
CA TYR A 29 -22.44 -1.23 -28.26
C TYR A 29 -22.07 0.13 -27.65
N ILE A 30 -21.92 0.17 -26.33
CA ILE A 30 -21.42 1.35 -25.61
C ILE A 30 -19.98 1.05 -25.18
N TRP A 31 -19.06 1.88 -25.66
CA TRP A 31 -17.64 1.70 -25.35
C TRP A 31 -17.31 2.14 -23.93
N ILE A 32 -16.96 1.20 -23.06
CA ILE A 32 -16.57 1.47 -21.67
C ILE A 32 -15.29 0.76 -21.22
N LEU A 33 -14.85 -0.28 -21.93
CA LEU A 33 -13.63 -1.03 -21.61
C LEU A 33 -12.48 -0.62 -22.54
N GLY A 34 -11.43 -0.05 -21.95
CA GLY A 34 -10.20 0.37 -22.65
C GLY A 34 -10.37 1.59 -23.55
N ASP A 35 -9.25 2.06 -24.10
CA ASP A 35 -9.25 3.17 -25.05
C ASP A 35 -9.67 2.68 -26.43
N LYS A 36 -10.69 3.33 -27.00
CA LYS A 36 -11.27 2.96 -28.30
C LYS A 36 -10.31 3.33 -29.43
N ILE A 37 -9.93 2.35 -30.26
CA ILE A 37 -9.12 2.60 -31.45
C ILE A 37 -9.57 1.71 -32.62
N GLU A 38 -9.57 2.26 -33.83
CA GLU A 38 -9.76 1.48 -35.05
C GLU A 38 -8.51 0.62 -35.29
N LEU A 39 -8.70 -0.65 -35.65
CA LEU A 39 -7.57 -1.58 -35.77
C LEU A 39 -6.54 -1.14 -36.83
N THR A 40 -7.00 -0.51 -37.91
CA THR A 40 -6.15 0.10 -38.94
C THR A 40 -5.23 1.19 -38.38
N VAL A 41 -5.76 2.06 -37.51
CA VAL A 41 -4.99 3.12 -36.86
C VAL A 41 -3.95 2.51 -35.91
N LEU A 42 -4.35 1.50 -35.11
CA LEU A 42 -3.41 0.80 -34.23
C LEU A 42 -2.27 0.12 -35.02
N LEU A 43 -2.57 -0.52 -36.14
CA LEU A 43 -1.56 -1.12 -37.01
C LEU A 43 -0.55 -0.08 -37.52
N GLN A 44 -1.02 1.11 -37.89
CA GLN A 44 -0.18 2.23 -38.31
C GLN A 44 0.70 2.76 -37.16
N GLU A 45 0.13 2.97 -35.98
CA GLU A 45 0.88 3.41 -34.79
C GLU A 45 1.97 2.41 -34.36
N LEU A 46 1.78 1.13 -34.68
CA LEU A 46 2.77 0.08 -34.42
C LEU A 46 3.82 -0.07 -35.53
N ASP A 47 3.84 0.80 -36.55
CA ASP A 47 4.73 0.75 -37.71
C ASP A 47 4.64 -0.59 -38.48
N ILE A 48 3.43 -1.15 -38.60
CA ILE A 48 3.19 -2.39 -39.34
C ILE A 48 2.81 -2.02 -40.78
N PRO A 49 3.59 -2.46 -41.80
CA PRO A 49 3.30 -2.13 -43.20
C PRO A 49 1.96 -2.68 -43.67
N GLU A 50 1.24 -1.90 -44.49
CA GLU A 50 -0.09 -2.27 -45.00
C GLU A 50 -0.09 -3.62 -45.73
N GLU A 51 0.99 -3.93 -46.46
CA GLU A 51 1.10 -5.18 -47.21
C GLU A 51 1.18 -6.42 -46.30
N ALA A 52 1.42 -6.23 -45.00
CA ALA A 52 1.53 -7.28 -44.00
C ALA A 52 0.29 -7.41 -43.11
N TRP A 53 -0.73 -6.55 -43.25
CA TRP A 53 -1.86 -6.51 -42.32
C TRP A 53 -2.64 -7.83 -42.27
N ASP A 54 -3.03 -8.39 -43.41
CA ASP A 54 -3.80 -9.63 -43.47
C ASP A 54 -3.05 -10.81 -42.82
N GLU A 55 -1.75 -10.95 -43.13
CA GLU A 55 -0.91 -12.02 -42.57
C GLU A 55 -0.69 -11.81 -41.06
N VAL A 56 -0.54 -10.57 -40.60
CA VAL A 56 -0.37 -10.27 -39.17
C VAL A 56 -1.65 -10.57 -38.38
N LEU A 57 -2.82 -10.22 -38.93
CA LEU A 57 -4.12 -10.43 -38.28
C LEU A 57 -4.51 -11.90 -38.16
N GLU A 58 -3.94 -12.78 -38.97
CA GLU A 58 -4.20 -14.21 -38.89
C GLU A 58 -3.86 -14.77 -37.49
N GLY A 59 -4.91 -15.16 -36.76
CA GLY A 59 -4.80 -15.70 -35.39
C GLY A 59 -4.67 -14.66 -34.28
N ILE A 60 -4.87 -13.37 -34.57
CA ILE A 60 -5.05 -12.35 -33.52
C ILE A 60 -6.43 -12.51 -32.88
N VAL A 61 -6.46 -12.48 -31.56
CA VAL A 61 -7.69 -12.57 -30.77
C VAL A 61 -7.74 -11.49 -29.69
N CYS A 62 -8.94 -11.13 -29.25
CA CYS A 62 -9.15 -10.32 -28.05
C CYS A 62 -8.58 -11.04 -26.82
N GLN A 63 -7.71 -10.39 -26.04
CA GLN A 63 -7.14 -10.98 -24.82
C GLN A 63 -8.18 -11.28 -23.74
N ASN A 64 -9.27 -10.50 -23.69
CA ASN A 64 -10.31 -10.68 -22.67
C ASN A 64 -11.26 -11.85 -22.98
N CYS A 65 -11.79 -11.96 -24.21
CA CYS A 65 -12.82 -12.95 -24.55
C CYS A 65 -12.42 -13.99 -25.60
N GLY A 66 -11.22 -13.88 -26.18
CA GLY A 66 -10.71 -14.81 -27.20
C GLY A 66 -11.36 -14.69 -28.57
N HIS A 67 -12.20 -13.68 -28.81
CA HIS A 67 -12.82 -13.48 -30.13
C HIS A 67 -11.78 -13.03 -31.15
N SER A 68 -11.82 -13.57 -32.37
CA SER A 68 -10.99 -13.11 -33.48
C SER A 68 -11.33 -11.67 -33.83
N VAL A 69 -10.33 -10.92 -34.33
CA VAL A 69 -10.54 -9.55 -34.80
C VAL A 69 -10.29 -9.47 -36.30
N GLU A 70 -11.07 -8.63 -36.97
CA GLU A 70 -10.96 -8.35 -38.40
C GLU A 70 -10.44 -6.92 -38.63
N LEU A 71 -9.92 -6.64 -39.82
CA LEU A 71 -9.29 -5.36 -40.14
C LEU A 71 -10.24 -4.16 -39.93
N SER A 72 -11.54 -4.35 -40.15
CA SER A 72 -12.57 -3.32 -39.95
C SER A 72 -13.00 -3.14 -38.49
N ASP A 73 -12.50 -3.96 -37.58
CA ASP A 73 -12.95 -3.91 -36.19
C ASP A 73 -12.41 -2.68 -35.46
N THR A 74 -13.20 -2.26 -34.48
CA THR A 74 -12.73 -1.40 -33.40
C THR A 74 -12.30 -2.27 -32.21
N VAL A 75 -11.12 -2.00 -31.69
CA VAL A 75 -10.54 -2.71 -30.55
C VAL A 75 -10.27 -1.76 -29.39
N GLY A 76 -10.08 -2.33 -28.20
CA GLY A 76 -9.72 -1.61 -27.00
C GLY A 76 -8.30 -1.91 -26.58
N THR A 77 -7.50 -0.87 -26.45
CA THR A 77 -6.18 -0.96 -25.83
C THR A 77 -6.31 -0.70 -24.34
N LYS A 78 -5.36 -1.23 -23.55
CA LYS A 78 -5.28 -0.85 -22.13
C LYS A 78 -4.94 0.63 -22.02
N PRO A 79 -5.57 1.39 -21.10
CA PRO A 79 -5.18 2.75 -20.81
C PRO A 79 -3.69 2.86 -20.47
N GLU A 80 -3.04 3.94 -20.88
CA GLU A 80 -1.60 4.15 -20.69
C GLU A 80 -1.18 3.99 -19.21
N GLU A 81 -2.03 4.42 -18.27
CA GLU A 81 -1.79 4.30 -16.84
C GLU A 81 -1.78 2.84 -16.36
N GLU A 82 -2.68 2.01 -16.88
CA GLU A 82 -2.73 0.57 -16.60
C GLU A 82 -1.47 -0.13 -17.13
N GLN A 83 -1.06 0.18 -18.35
CA GLN A 83 0.16 -0.37 -18.93
C GLN A 83 1.41 0.02 -18.12
N LYS A 84 1.52 1.29 -17.72
CA LYS A 84 2.61 1.77 -16.85
C LYS A 84 2.62 1.02 -15.52
N LEU A 85 1.45 0.79 -14.94
CA LEU A 85 1.31 0.08 -13.68
C LEU A 85 1.76 -1.38 -13.77
N GLU A 86 1.32 -2.11 -14.79
CA GLU A 86 1.75 -3.49 -15.02
C GLU A 86 3.27 -3.58 -15.20
N GLN A 87 3.85 -2.69 -15.98
CA GLN A 87 5.30 -2.61 -16.15
C GLN A 87 6.04 -2.35 -14.84
N LEU A 88 5.49 -1.50 -13.96
CA LEU A 88 6.05 -1.25 -12.64
C LEU A 88 5.98 -2.48 -11.74
N TYR A 89 4.85 -3.20 -11.72
CA TYR A 89 4.72 -4.45 -10.97
C TYR A 89 5.66 -5.55 -11.47
N ASP A 90 5.82 -5.70 -12.77
CA ASP A 90 6.75 -6.66 -13.35
C ASP A 90 8.20 -6.32 -12.99
N ARG A 91 8.56 -5.03 -13.04
CA ARG A 91 9.89 -4.56 -12.62
C ARG A 91 10.09 -4.77 -11.12
N LEU A 92 9.08 -4.51 -10.29
CA LEU A 92 9.10 -4.74 -8.86
C LEU A 92 9.42 -6.21 -8.57
N LYS A 93 8.58 -7.13 -9.10
CA LYS A 93 8.73 -8.58 -8.89
C LYS A 93 10.09 -9.10 -9.37
N ARG A 94 10.54 -8.67 -10.54
CA ARG A 94 11.78 -9.20 -11.14
C ARG A 94 13.06 -8.60 -10.53
N VAL A 95 13.05 -7.32 -10.16
CA VAL A 95 14.28 -6.58 -9.84
C VAL A 95 14.40 -6.24 -8.37
N LEU A 96 13.32 -5.84 -7.72
CA LEU A 96 13.35 -5.29 -6.37
C LEU A 96 12.92 -6.30 -5.32
N SER A 97 11.87 -7.08 -5.54
CA SER A 97 11.39 -8.08 -4.55
C SER A 97 12.50 -9.03 -4.07
N PRO A 98 13.33 -9.64 -4.94
CA PRO A 98 14.41 -10.53 -4.47
C PRO A 98 15.45 -9.80 -3.61
N LYS A 99 15.67 -8.50 -3.85
CA LYS A 99 16.61 -7.69 -3.08
C LYS A 99 16.03 -7.23 -1.75
N LEU A 100 14.70 -7.04 -1.68
CA LEU A 100 13.98 -6.79 -0.43
C LEU A 100 13.97 -8.05 0.43
N ASP A 101 13.78 -9.23 -0.17
CA ASP A 101 13.87 -10.51 0.52
C ASP A 101 15.29 -10.74 1.08
N GLU A 102 16.33 -10.50 0.26
CA GLU A 102 17.73 -10.54 0.72
C GLU A 102 17.98 -9.54 1.86
N PHE A 103 17.42 -8.33 1.75
CA PHE A 103 17.57 -7.32 2.80
C PHE A 103 16.87 -7.72 4.10
N GLN A 104 15.69 -8.32 4.01
CA GLN A 104 14.95 -8.86 5.14
C GLN A 104 15.80 -9.94 5.84
N SER A 105 16.33 -10.92 5.10
CA SER A 105 17.24 -11.93 5.66
C SER A 105 18.52 -11.33 6.26
N HIS A 106 19.05 -10.25 5.67
CA HIS A 106 20.19 -9.52 6.25
C HIS A 106 19.84 -8.89 7.60
N LEU A 107 18.69 -8.23 7.71
CA LEU A 107 18.22 -7.63 8.97
C LEU A 107 17.89 -8.69 10.02
N GLU A 108 17.41 -9.86 9.62
CA GLU A 108 17.21 -10.99 10.54
C GLU A 108 18.50 -11.45 11.20
N LYS A 109 19.61 -11.42 10.45
CA LYS A 109 20.92 -11.80 10.95
C LYS A 109 21.64 -10.65 11.66
N TRP A 110 21.43 -9.42 11.18
CA TRP A 110 22.12 -8.21 11.64
C TRP A 110 21.18 -7.00 11.75
N PRO A 111 20.25 -6.99 12.73
CA PRO A 111 19.19 -5.98 12.80
C PRO A 111 19.70 -4.52 12.80
N TYR A 112 20.83 -4.28 13.46
CA TYR A 112 21.43 -2.95 13.59
C TYR A 112 22.35 -2.55 12.44
N LEU A 113 22.63 -3.45 11.50
CA LEU A 113 23.58 -3.21 10.40
C LEU A 113 22.89 -3.08 9.03
N GLY A 114 21.64 -2.61 9.01
CA GLY A 114 20.89 -2.42 7.76
C GLY A 114 21.62 -1.54 6.73
N LEU A 115 22.35 -0.50 7.18
CA LEU A 115 23.14 0.37 6.31
C LEU A 115 24.39 -0.29 5.69
N LYS A 116 24.76 -1.51 6.11
CA LYS A 116 25.78 -2.29 5.39
C LYS A 116 25.21 -2.94 4.12
N HIS A 117 23.89 -3.11 4.03
CA HIS A 117 23.23 -3.66 2.85
C HIS A 117 22.93 -2.58 1.79
N PRO A 118 23.06 -2.87 0.48
CA PRO A 118 22.78 -1.90 -0.58
C PRO A 118 21.35 -1.32 -0.54
N ILE A 119 20.35 -2.15 -0.21
CA ILE A 119 18.96 -1.69 -0.07
C ILE A 119 18.81 -0.74 1.12
N GLY A 120 19.39 -1.06 2.28
CA GLY A 120 19.32 -0.16 3.45
C GLY A 120 19.90 1.22 3.16
N LYS A 121 21.03 1.29 2.43
CA LYS A 121 21.60 2.57 1.96
C LYS A 121 20.66 3.32 1.01
N LYS A 122 20.01 2.60 0.09
CA LYS A 122 19.05 3.20 -0.85
C LYS A 122 17.81 3.73 -0.14
N ILE A 123 17.25 2.97 0.81
CA ILE A 123 16.11 3.41 1.63
C ILE A 123 16.47 4.71 2.35
N LEU A 124 17.59 4.76 3.08
CA LEU A 124 17.98 5.98 3.78
C LEU A 124 18.14 7.17 2.82
N LYS A 125 18.75 6.95 1.65
CA LYS A 125 18.95 8.01 0.65
C LYS A 125 17.63 8.52 0.05
N GLN A 126 16.65 7.64 -0.15
CA GLN A 126 15.41 7.93 -0.88
C GLN A 126 14.19 8.11 0.04
N ILE A 127 14.34 8.06 1.36
CA ILE A 127 13.20 8.11 2.29
C ILE A 127 12.40 9.42 2.16
N THR A 128 13.03 10.50 1.72
CA THR A 128 12.38 11.78 1.45
C THR A 128 11.79 11.89 0.04
N ASP A 129 12.05 10.91 -0.83
CA ASP A 129 11.44 10.81 -2.16
C ASP A 129 10.06 10.14 -2.11
N PHE A 130 9.72 9.53 -0.97
CA PHE A 130 8.38 9.04 -0.69
C PHE A 130 7.41 10.23 -0.52
N PRO A 131 6.10 10.01 -0.71
CA PRO A 131 5.12 11.03 -0.41
C PRO A 131 5.24 11.48 1.06
N ILE A 132 5.27 12.79 1.25
CA ILE A 132 5.31 13.42 2.57
C ILE A 132 4.05 14.27 2.70
N VAL A 133 3.24 13.96 3.71
CA VAL A 133 1.95 14.62 3.94
C VAL A 133 1.95 15.43 5.23
N THR A 134 0.95 16.30 5.34
CA THR A 134 0.64 17.05 6.55
C THR A 134 -0.74 16.65 7.04
N ILE A 135 -0.85 16.29 8.31
CA ILE A 135 -2.10 15.97 8.98
C ILE A 135 -2.56 17.20 9.77
N LYS A 136 -3.77 17.70 9.48
CA LYS A 136 -4.27 18.95 10.06
C LYS A 136 -5.75 18.84 10.42
N ASN A 137 -6.10 19.28 11.63
CA ASN A 137 -7.46 19.34 12.15
C ASN A 137 -8.28 18.04 11.98
N SER A 138 -7.63 16.89 12.10
CA SER A 138 -8.26 15.57 11.93
C SER A 138 -8.28 14.81 13.25
N VAL A 139 -9.34 14.02 13.49
CA VAL A 139 -9.44 13.14 14.66
C VAL A 139 -8.92 11.76 14.30
N TRP A 140 -8.02 11.24 15.12
CA TRP A 140 -7.51 9.88 15.06
C TRP A 140 -7.71 9.19 16.40
N TYR A 141 -7.81 7.87 16.41
CA TYR A 141 -8.22 7.12 17.58
C TYR A 141 -7.09 6.25 18.10
N ARG A 142 -7.00 6.11 19.42
CA ARG A 142 -6.19 5.05 20.02
C ARG A 142 -7.06 4.14 20.84
N ALA A 143 -6.68 2.87 20.86
CA ALA A 143 -7.28 1.89 21.73
C ALA A 143 -6.27 1.22 22.65
N ARG A 144 -6.77 0.67 23.75
CA ARG A 144 -6.05 -0.26 24.61
C ARG A 144 -6.99 -1.37 25.08
N ALA A 145 -6.43 -2.58 25.22
CA ALA A 145 -7.14 -3.67 25.86
C ALA A 145 -7.48 -3.30 27.33
N PRO A 146 -8.66 -3.69 27.84
CA PRO A 146 -9.05 -3.44 29.20
C PRO A 146 -8.10 -4.14 30.18
N LYS A 147 -7.70 -3.43 31.23
CA LYS A 147 -7.11 -4.04 32.42
C LYS A 147 -8.25 -4.37 33.39
N SER A 148 -8.19 -5.53 34.03
CA SER A 148 -9.22 -5.97 34.96
C SER A 148 -9.49 -4.93 36.05
N GLY A 149 -10.76 -4.52 36.21
CA GLY A 149 -11.24 -3.74 37.35
C GLY A 149 -11.11 -2.21 37.29
N PHE A 150 -10.72 -1.60 36.15
CA PHE A 150 -10.54 -0.14 36.07
C PHE A 150 -11.26 0.50 34.87
N ASN A 151 -11.87 1.67 35.14
CA ASN A 151 -12.26 2.63 34.09
C ASN A 151 -10.99 3.32 33.58
N MET A 152 -10.82 3.36 32.26
CA MET A 152 -9.65 4.01 31.65
C MET A 152 -9.86 5.52 31.59
N ASN A 153 -8.84 6.29 31.98
CA ASN A 153 -8.84 7.74 31.82
C ASN A 153 -8.05 8.19 30.58
N ILE A 154 -8.15 9.48 30.22
CA ILE A 154 -7.47 10.06 29.05
C ILE A 154 -5.94 9.86 29.12
N ALA A 155 -5.33 10.01 30.30
CA ALA A 155 -3.88 9.91 30.47
C ALA A 155 -3.35 8.49 30.18
N GLU A 156 -4.16 7.45 30.42
CA GLU A 156 -3.79 6.07 30.10
C GLU A 156 -3.80 5.78 28.59
N LEU A 157 -4.56 6.55 27.82
CA LEU A 157 -4.62 6.48 26.36
C LEU A 157 -3.57 7.37 25.69
N LEU A 158 -2.93 8.29 26.41
CA LEU A 158 -1.74 8.97 25.92
C LEU A 158 -0.52 8.02 25.87
N PRO A 159 0.51 8.33 25.05
CA PRO A 159 1.78 7.59 25.08
C PRO A 159 2.35 7.59 26.49
N PRO A 160 2.71 6.41 27.03
CA PRO A 160 3.19 6.31 28.39
C PRO A 160 4.61 6.87 28.47
N ASP A 161 4.92 7.56 29.56
CA ASP A 161 6.24 8.14 29.82
C ASP A 161 7.32 7.03 29.87
N PRO A 162 8.32 7.03 28.96
CA PRO A 162 9.34 5.99 28.90
C PRO A 162 10.24 5.96 30.15
N ALA A 163 10.30 7.05 30.93
CA ALA A 163 11.04 7.06 32.20
C ALA A 163 10.30 6.34 33.34
N LYS A 164 8.99 6.10 33.18
CA LYS A 164 8.12 5.50 34.21
C LYS A 164 7.65 4.10 33.87
N VAL A 165 7.50 3.80 32.58
CA VAL A 165 6.92 2.55 32.10
C VAL A 165 7.78 1.97 30.99
N VAL A 166 7.95 0.66 31.02
CA VAL A 166 8.59 -0.08 29.93
C VAL A 166 7.77 0.07 28.65
N ILE A 167 8.40 0.62 27.61
CA ILE A 167 7.79 0.74 26.28
C ILE A 167 8.11 -0.53 25.49
N PRO A 168 7.11 -1.37 25.16
CA PRO A 168 7.35 -2.53 24.33
C PRO A 168 7.72 -2.10 22.92
N GLU A 169 8.40 -3.01 22.24
CA GLU A 169 8.69 -2.87 20.82
C GLU A 169 7.40 -2.96 19.97
N GLY A 170 7.38 -2.26 18.84
CA GLY A 170 6.27 -2.28 17.89
C GLY A 170 6.76 -2.33 16.44
N ARG A 171 5.86 -2.18 15.47
CA ARG A 171 6.20 -2.21 14.04
C ARG A 171 7.14 -1.06 13.66
N TYR A 172 6.95 0.13 14.23
CA TYR A 172 7.70 1.34 13.88
C TYR A 172 8.47 1.93 15.07
N ASN A 173 8.70 1.16 16.14
CA ASN A 173 9.50 1.59 17.29
C ASN A 173 10.31 0.43 17.88
N HIS A 174 11.52 0.74 18.32
CA HIS A 174 12.32 -0.18 19.14
C HIS A 174 11.82 -0.18 20.59
N PHE A 175 12.26 -1.18 21.34
CA PHE A 175 12.05 -1.24 22.78
C PHE A 175 12.55 0.04 23.46
N GLY A 176 11.76 0.60 24.38
CA GLY A 176 12.08 1.86 25.06
C GLY A 176 11.81 3.14 24.25
N GLN A 177 11.58 3.05 22.93
CA GLN A 177 11.24 4.21 22.11
C GLN A 177 9.74 4.50 22.17
N GLN A 178 9.38 5.58 22.84
CA GLN A 178 8.00 6.07 22.88
C GLN A 178 7.56 6.54 21.48
N VAL A 179 6.35 6.14 21.08
CA VAL A 179 5.64 6.62 19.89
C VAL A 179 4.15 6.66 20.17
N PHE A 180 3.39 7.42 19.37
CA PHE A 180 1.94 7.49 19.47
C PHE A 180 1.27 6.79 18.30
N TYR A 181 0.81 5.56 18.53
CA TYR A 181 -0.01 4.82 17.55
C TYR A 181 -1.46 5.25 17.61
N LEU A 182 -2.00 5.53 16.44
CA LEU A 182 -3.34 6.05 16.18
C LEU A 182 -3.92 5.36 14.94
N ALA A 183 -5.25 5.31 14.83
CA ALA A 183 -5.99 4.77 13.69
C ALA A 183 -7.05 5.76 13.21
N ALA A 184 -7.45 5.66 11.94
CA ALA A 184 -8.40 6.59 11.33
C ALA A 184 -9.83 6.48 11.91
N SER A 185 -10.18 5.34 12.50
CA SER A 185 -11.47 5.10 13.16
C SER A 185 -11.30 4.42 14.52
N ALA A 186 -12.33 4.53 15.36
CA ALA A 186 -12.32 3.91 16.68
C ALA A 186 -12.38 2.37 16.57
N GLU A 187 -13.09 1.88 15.56
CA GLU A 187 -13.22 0.47 15.18
C GLU A 187 -11.86 -0.08 14.74
N ALA A 188 -11.14 0.63 13.85
CA ALA A 188 -9.78 0.26 13.44
C ALA A 188 -8.83 0.20 14.64
N ALA A 189 -8.88 1.22 15.51
CA ALA A 189 -8.06 1.25 16.72
C ALA A 189 -8.34 0.03 17.61
N ALA A 190 -9.62 -0.31 17.81
CA ALA A 190 -10.03 -1.46 18.61
C ALA A 190 -9.57 -2.80 17.97
N LEU A 191 -9.70 -2.96 16.65
CA LEU A 191 -9.25 -4.15 15.91
C LEU A 191 -7.73 -4.38 16.02
N GLU A 192 -6.91 -3.33 16.09
CA GLU A 192 -5.46 -3.49 16.28
C GLU A 192 -5.12 -4.11 17.65
N THR A 193 -6.00 -3.93 18.65
CA THR A 193 -5.83 -4.49 20.01
C THR A 193 -6.41 -5.89 20.19
N SER A 194 -7.25 -6.37 19.28
CA SER A 194 -7.91 -7.67 19.42
C SER A 194 -6.96 -8.84 19.10
N ILE A 195 -7.41 -10.06 19.40
CA ILE A 195 -6.78 -11.31 18.98
C ILE A 195 -7.57 -11.83 17.79
N ASP A 196 -6.89 -12.35 16.77
CA ASP A 196 -7.55 -12.84 15.54
C ASP A 196 -8.52 -13.99 15.88
N GLY A 197 -9.72 -13.96 15.29
CA GLY A 197 -10.77 -14.95 15.53
C GLY A 197 -11.45 -14.84 16.91
N GLN A 198 -11.28 -13.73 17.62
CA GLN A 198 -11.91 -13.49 18.91
C GLN A 198 -12.65 -12.15 18.94
N ALA A 199 -13.85 -12.17 19.50
CA ALA A 199 -14.54 -10.95 19.89
C ALA A 199 -13.76 -10.28 21.03
N GLY A 200 -13.38 -9.02 20.82
CA GLY A 200 -12.57 -8.25 21.76
C GLY A 200 -13.34 -7.06 22.31
N ILE A 201 -12.95 -6.63 23.51
CA ILE A 201 -13.37 -5.35 24.09
C ILE A 201 -12.13 -4.45 24.12
N ALA A 202 -12.27 -3.20 23.72
CA ALA A 202 -11.20 -2.21 23.76
C ALA A 202 -11.71 -0.87 24.28
N TRP A 203 -10.92 -0.21 25.12
CA TRP A 203 -11.11 1.19 25.44
C TRP A 203 -10.57 2.03 24.32
N THR A 204 -11.35 2.99 23.84
CA THR A 204 -11.02 3.86 22.70
C THR A 204 -11.23 5.33 23.05
N LEU A 205 -10.40 6.20 22.48
CA LEU A 205 -10.54 7.65 22.58
C LEU A 205 -10.02 8.32 21.30
N GLY A 206 -10.72 9.38 20.88
CA GLY A 206 -10.31 10.22 19.78
C GLY A 206 -9.33 11.30 20.23
N PHE A 207 -8.38 11.62 19.35
CA PHE A 207 -7.37 12.64 19.51
C PHE A 207 -7.36 13.52 18.27
N ARG A 208 -7.68 14.81 18.43
CA ARG A 208 -7.59 15.80 17.37
C ARG A 208 -6.15 16.22 17.20
N ILE A 209 -5.59 15.92 16.03
CA ILE A 209 -4.29 16.42 15.59
C ILE A 209 -4.51 17.80 14.98
N LYS A 210 -4.03 18.85 15.65
CA LYS A 210 -4.11 20.24 15.17
C LYS A 210 -3.21 20.42 13.95
N LEU A 211 -1.96 20.00 14.07
CA LEU A 211 -0.97 20.02 12.99
C LEU A 211 0.13 18.99 13.26
N ALA A 212 0.38 18.11 12.29
CA ALA A 212 1.55 17.25 12.24
C ALA A 212 2.10 17.26 10.80
N GLU A 213 3.21 17.96 10.61
CA GLU A 213 3.88 18.09 9.32
C GLU A 213 4.95 17.01 9.15
N ARG A 214 5.41 16.81 7.91
CA ARG A 214 6.52 15.90 7.58
C ARG A 214 6.22 14.46 7.99
N ILE A 215 5.02 13.98 7.66
CA ILE A 215 4.61 12.59 7.88
C ILE A 215 4.92 11.79 6.62
N LEU A 216 5.73 10.74 6.76
CA LEU A 216 5.98 9.80 5.68
C LEU A 216 4.69 9.06 5.36
N ASP A 217 4.20 9.14 4.12
CA ASP A 217 3.01 8.39 3.71
C ASP A 217 3.43 7.10 3.00
N LEU A 218 3.14 5.96 3.65
CA LEU A 218 3.33 4.60 3.16
C LEU A 218 1.99 3.93 2.86
N GLU A 219 0.91 4.70 2.76
CA GLU A 219 -0.39 4.18 2.38
C GLU A 219 -0.55 4.16 0.85
N PRO A 220 -0.94 3.02 0.25
CA PRO A 220 -1.51 2.98 -1.08
C PRO A 220 -2.71 3.93 -1.20
N GLU A 221 -2.68 4.90 -2.11
CA GLU A 221 -3.88 5.68 -2.44
C GLU A 221 -5.03 4.75 -2.84
N ALA A 222 -6.25 5.06 -2.39
CA ALA A 222 -7.45 4.35 -2.79
C ALA A 222 -7.72 4.64 -4.27
N GLY A 223 -7.42 3.67 -5.14
CA GLY A 223 -7.53 3.81 -6.59
C GLY A 223 -6.28 3.31 -7.31
N PHE A 224 -5.90 4.00 -8.39
CA PHE A 224 -4.73 3.65 -9.19
C PHE A 224 -3.44 3.98 -8.43
N PRO A 225 -2.48 3.04 -8.30
CA PRO A 225 -1.19 3.29 -7.67
C PRO A 225 -0.46 4.46 -8.33
N ASN A 226 0.24 5.25 -7.51
CA ASN A 226 1.01 6.37 -8.03
C ASN A 226 2.22 5.88 -8.85
N THR A 227 2.08 5.85 -10.17
CA THR A 227 3.11 5.41 -11.12
C THR A 227 4.28 6.40 -11.25
N SER A 228 4.18 7.60 -10.67
CA SER A 228 5.29 8.56 -10.63
C SER A 228 6.31 8.24 -9.53
N LEU A 229 6.02 7.31 -8.63
CA LEU A 229 6.95 6.89 -7.60
C LEU A 229 8.16 6.17 -8.20
N GLY A 230 9.33 6.41 -7.61
CA GLY A 230 10.49 5.57 -7.87
C GLY A 230 10.21 4.10 -7.53
N LEU A 231 10.92 3.17 -8.18
CA LEU A 231 10.69 1.73 -8.00
C LEU A 231 10.80 1.27 -6.54
N LEU A 232 11.67 1.89 -5.72
CA LEU A 232 11.82 1.56 -4.30
C LEU A 232 10.65 2.05 -3.45
N PRO A 233 10.25 3.34 -3.49
CA PRO A 233 9.01 3.78 -2.85
C PRO A 233 7.78 2.98 -3.27
N PHE A 234 7.64 2.69 -4.56
CA PHE A 234 6.57 1.84 -5.07
C PHE A 234 6.65 0.43 -4.46
N GLY A 235 7.82 -0.22 -4.49
CA GLY A 235 7.97 -1.57 -3.98
C GLY A 235 7.75 -1.73 -2.48
N LEU A 236 8.13 -0.75 -1.68
CA LEU A 236 7.88 -0.80 -0.24
C LEU A 236 6.41 -0.53 0.10
N THR A 237 5.74 0.32 -0.67
CA THR A 237 4.31 0.66 -0.45
C THR A 237 3.37 -0.42 -0.97
N TYR A 238 3.69 -1.04 -2.12
CA TYR A 238 2.79 -1.97 -2.83
C TYR A 238 3.31 -3.42 -2.91
N GLY A 239 4.51 -3.71 -2.38
CA GLY A 239 5.15 -5.04 -2.48
C GLY A 239 4.85 -6.00 -1.33
N GLY A 240 4.11 -5.58 -0.30
CA GLY A 240 3.64 -6.42 0.81
C GLY A 240 4.65 -6.63 1.96
N HIS A 241 5.92 -6.26 1.81
CA HIS A 241 6.93 -6.44 2.87
C HIS A 241 6.63 -5.66 4.16
N LEU A 242 5.85 -4.57 4.09
CA LEU A 242 5.46 -3.79 5.28
C LEU A 242 4.24 -4.38 6.02
N GLU A 243 3.49 -5.25 5.36
CA GLU A 243 2.19 -5.76 5.81
C GLU A 243 2.28 -7.17 6.42
N LEU A 244 3.48 -7.73 6.49
CA LEU A 244 3.74 -9.05 7.07
C LEU A 244 3.09 -9.18 8.46
N LYS A 245 2.25 -10.21 8.62
CA LYS A 245 1.54 -10.51 9.86
C LYS A 245 2.49 -11.11 10.88
N VAL A 246 2.46 -10.57 12.09
CA VAL A 246 3.34 -11.01 13.18
C VAL A 246 2.70 -12.15 13.94
N ILE A 247 3.49 -13.18 14.22
CA ILE A 247 3.11 -14.24 15.15
C ILE A 247 3.35 -13.73 16.58
N ARG A 248 2.26 -13.35 17.27
CA ARG A 248 2.30 -12.56 18.52
C ARG A 248 2.80 -13.32 19.76
N ASP A 249 2.84 -14.66 19.71
CA ASP A 249 3.29 -15.51 20.81
C ASP A 249 4.82 -15.69 20.85
N GLN A 250 5.55 -15.15 19.87
CA GLN A 250 7.01 -15.21 19.82
C GLN A 250 7.64 -13.86 20.18
N GLY A 251 8.75 -13.92 20.93
CA GLY A 251 9.60 -12.75 21.19
C GLY A 251 10.37 -12.27 19.95
N TRP A 252 10.56 -13.15 18.97
CA TRP A 252 11.20 -12.85 17.69
C TRP A 252 10.17 -12.38 16.66
N LYS A 253 10.33 -11.16 16.14
CA LYS A 253 9.36 -10.51 15.23
C LYS A 253 10.06 -9.94 13.99
N PRO A 254 10.55 -10.82 13.10
CA PRO A 254 11.32 -10.40 11.93
C PRO A 254 10.51 -9.50 10.97
N GLU A 255 9.18 -9.63 10.98
CA GLU A 255 8.24 -8.82 10.21
C GLU A 255 8.32 -7.32 10.55
N TYR A 256 8.90 -6.98 11.70
CA TYR A 256 9.10 -5.60 12.12
C TYR A 256 10.43 -5.00 11.68
N PHE A 257 11.37 -5.77 11.13
CA PHE A 257 12.72 -5.26 10.87
C PHE A 257 12.78 -4.22 9.75
N ILE A 258 12.18 -4.49 8.58
CA ILE A 258 12.08 -3.47 7.52
C ILE A 258 11.28 -2.24 8.01
N PRO A 259 10.08 -2.39 8.60
CA PRO A 259 9.32 -1.25 9.14
C PRO A 259 10.08 -0.42 10.18
N ARG A 260 10.80 -1.05 11.12
CA ARG A 260 11.65 -0.34 12.11
C ARG A 260 12.80 0.38 11.44
N PHE A 261 13.46 -0.28 10.48
CA PHE A 261 14.55 0.33 9.74
C PHE A 261 14.08 1.58 8.97
N ILE A 262 12.88 1.51 8.35
CA ILE A 262 12.23 2.66 7.72
C ILE A 262 11.94 3.76 8.73
N ALA A 263 11.41 3.41 9.91
CA ALA A 263 11.15 4.39 10.97
C ALA A 263 12.42 5.10 11.45
N ASP A 264 13.54 4.38 11.59
CA ASP A 264 14.82 5.00 11.92
C ASP A 264 15.34 5.91 10.81
N CYS A 265 15.21 5.50 9.54
CA CYS A 265 15.55 6.35 8.40
C CYS A 265 14.69 7.62 8.34
N ALA A 266 13.39 7.49 8.63
CA ALA A 266 12.45 8.61 8.67
C ALA A 266 12.80 9.59 9.79
N ARG A 267 13.05 9.09 11.01
CA ARG A 267 13.51 9.91 12.15
C ARG A 267 14.82 10.62 11.84
N MET A 268 15.80 9.88 11.31
CA MET A 268 17.11 10.43 10.94
C MET A 268 17.01 11.52 9.87
N SER A 269 15.99 11.46 9.01
CA SER A 269 15.70 12.46 7.98
C SER A 269 14.78 13.59 8.45
N GLY A 270 14.52 13.68 9.75
CA GLY A 270 13.71 14.72 10.37
C GLY A 270 12.23 14.65 10.01
N LEU A 271 11.69 13.46 9.74
CA LEU A 271 10.26 13.23 9.61
C LEU A 271 9.65 13.02 11.01
N ASN A 272 8.38 13.41 11.19
CA ASN A 272 7.73 13.41 12.51
C ASN A 272 6.83 12.20 12.76
N GLY A 273 6.61 11.37 11.74
CA GLY A 273 5.76 10.19 11.86
C GLY A 273 5.60 9.46 10.54
N ILE A 274 4.78 8.42 10.58
CA ILE A 274 4.45 7.58 9.42
C ILE A 274 2.94 7.36 9.39
N LYS A 275 2.33 7.57 8.22
CA LYS A 275 0.97 7.13 7.88
C LYS A 275 1.09 5.84 7.07
N PHE A 276 0.32 4.81 7.42
CA PHE A 276 0.45 3.47 6.84
C PHE A 276 -0.87 2.70 6.90
N LYS A 277 -1.05 1.66 6.09
CA LYS A 277 -2.23 0.77 6.19
C LYS A 277 -2.15 -0.15 7.40
N GLY A 278 -3.28 -0.36 8.08
CA GLY A 278 -3.38 -1.40 9.09
C GLY A 278 -3.16 -2.79 8.49
N THR A 279 -2.52 -3.69 9.24
CA THR A 279 -2.36 -5.10 8.80
C THR A 279 -3.61 -5.94 9.02
N ARG A 280 -4.63 -5.35 9.67
CA ARG A 280 -5.88 -6.00 10.08
C ARG A 280 -7.13 -5.24 9.66
N SER A 281 -6.98 -4.05 9.10
CA SER A 281 -8.09 -3.28 8.56
C SER A 281 -7.59 -2.46 7.37
N TRP A 282 -8.47 -2.23 6.40
CA TRP A 282 -8.17 -1.34 5.26
C TRP A 282 -8.04 0.14 5.67
N HIS A 283 -8.25 0.45 6.96
CA HIS A 283 -8.14 1.78 7.51
C HIS A 283 -6.67 2.23 7.65
N SER A 284 -6.49 3.53 7.52
CA SER A 284 -5.21 4.19 7.72
C SER A 284 -4.86 4.21 9.21
N ASN A 285 -3.59 3.96 9.50
CA ASN A 285 -2.96 4.14 10.80
C ASN A 285 -1.93 5.26 10.73
N LEU A 286 -1.64 5.86 11.88
CA LEU A 286 -0.67 6.92 12.05
C LEU A 286 0.19 6.59 13.26
N VAL A 287 1.51 6.73 13.10
CA VAL A 287 2.45 6.72 14.20
C VAL A 287 3.17 8.06 14.24
N LEU A 288 3.08 8.76 15.38
CA LEU A 288 3.85 9.97 15.63
C LEU A 288 5.09 9.63 16.46
N PHE A 289 6.25 10.12 16.03
CA PHE A 289 7.53 9.87 16.71
C PHE A 289 7.75 10.75 17.93
N SER A 290 7.10 11.91 17.96
CA SER A 290 7.10 12.82 19.08
C SER A 290 5.70 13.40 19.26
N LEU A 291 5.34 13.65 20.52
CA LEU A 291 4.20 14.47 20.85
C LEU A 291 4.69 15.89 21.13
N ASN A 292 4.02 16.86 20.54
CA ASN A 292 4.05 18.21 21.06
C ASN A 292 2.69 18.42 21.75
N ASP A 293 2.69 18.75 23.04
CA ASP A 293 1.45 18.89 23.82
C ASP A 293 0.51 19.95 23.23
N SER A 294 1.04 20.90 22.45
CA SER A 294 0.21 21.88 21.74
C SER A 294 -0.43 21.34 20.45
N SER A 295 0.00 20.18 19.92
CA SER A 295 -0.43 19.65 18.62
C SER A 295 -1.54 18.59 18.71
N VAL A 296 -1.82 18.04 19.89
CA VAL A 296 -2.82 16.99 20.06
C VAL A 296 -3.76 17.27 21.23
N GLU A 297 -5.06 17.05 21.02
CA GLU A 297 -6.11 17.29 22.01
C GLU A 297 -7.07 16.09 22.08
N ALA A 298 -7.38 15.60 23.27
CA ALA A 298 -8.38 14.55 23.44
C ALA A 298 -9.79 15.05 23.04
N VAL A 299 -10.57 14.20 22.39
CA VAL A 299 -11.92 14.50 21.93
C VAL A 299 -12.91 13.57 22.61
N GLY A 300 -13.67 14.12 23.56
CA GLY A 300 -14.65 13.37 24.34
C GLY A 300 -14.00 12.56 25.46
N GLU A 301 -14.71 11.52 25.91
CA GLU A 301 -14.31 10.66 27.00
C GLU A 301 -13.96 9.24 26.50
N PRO A 302 -13.07 8.51 27.20
CA PRO A 302 -12.80 7.10 26.90
C PRO A 302 -14.10 6.29 26.86
N ARG A 303 -14.26 5.47 25.82
CA ARG A 303 -15.43 4.61 25.64
C ARG A 303 -15.02 3.18 25.29
N ILE A 304 -15.84 2.24 25.71
CA ILE A 304 -15.66 0.83 25.36
C ILE A 304 -16.28 0.57 23.98
N LEU A 305 -15.54 -0.10 23.11
CA LEU A 305 -16.04 -0.71 21.88
C LEU A 305 -15.86 -2.22 21.93
N GLN A 306 -16.84 -2.94 21.39
CA GLN A 306 -16.77 -4.37 21.13
C GLN A 306 -16.56 -4.58 19.64
N VAL A 307 -15.55 -5.36 19.28
CA VAL A 307 -15.20 -5.67 17.89
C VAL A 307 -15.22 -7.17 17.65
N ASN A 308 -15.68 -7.60 16.48
CA ASN A 308 -15.67 -8.99 16.06
C ASN A 308 -14.86 -9.15 14.76
N THR A 309 -13.68 -9.77 14.89
CA THR A 309 -12.70 -9.88 13.81
C THR A 309 -13.18 -10.68 12.60
N ASP A 310 -14.16 -11.57 12.76
CA ASP A 310 -14.74 -12.38 11.65
C ASP A 310 -15.81 -11.64 10.83
N LYS A 311 -16.35 -10.51 11.34
CA LYS A 311 -17.38 -9.71 10.66
C LYS A 311 -16.89 -8.33 10.23
N ASP A 312 -15.95 -7.77 10.99
CA ASP A 312 -15.53 -6.37 10.83
C ASP A 312 -14.30 -6.23 9.89
N THR A 313 -13.86 -7.32 9.25
CA THR A 313 -12.79 -7.34 8.25
C THR A 313 -13.30 -7.45 6.80
N GLU A 314 -14.60 -7.71 6.61
CA GLU A 314 -15.28 -7.78 5.30
C GLU A 314 -15.93 -6.43 4.94
N PHE A 315 -15.14 -5.40 4.66
CA PHE A 315 -15.62 -4.16 4.01
C PHE A 315 -14.52 -3.57 3.12
#